data_AF-A0A928WK07-F1
#
_entry.id   AF-A0A928WK07-F1
#
_cell.length_a   1.000
_cell.length_b   1.000
_cell.length_c   1.000
_cell.angle_alpha   90.00
_cell.angle_beta   90.00
_cell.angle_gamma   90.00
#
_symmetry.space_group_name_H-M   'P 1'
#
loop_
_entity.id
_entity.type
_entity.pdbx_description
1 polymer ?
#
loop_
_entity_poly.entity_id
_entity_poly.type
_entity_poly.pdbx_seq_one_letter_code
_entity_poly.pdbx_strand_id
1 'polypeptide(L)'
;MFHASSAKPIDEKLRNLVYEIETKNPDVSVLAARQFRYSLHQTSVEISIKEPREFNVLEEFIIRAGIEFEPPPTEDELASILGLDPIFVRSTTANLKTLNTLSATSPITVTAEGRSFYEKGSVPQPPYSVQIYAIADSLGGKLTFQSEPFNDVQINLPDLADFIKNFPKIPDISSLSLAEIQQSIQSSDLDFHQPEAGKIVTACKVLTATKIIWKKISLIVVFDAKKDKLNIQIKGGKQLLNSAATWLESLQAKGKISLPELCKLSDDHINLERASTFKYKNAEIAARLEKNTQTALRLRDEQINQTFGEILNSAKHQILIYSPWLSQAIVNEEFVTTLQKLVNRGVWILIGYGISPEETPISPEIAEKLRSIKTADNLPGVQISYLGDSHIKEVIVDEKTYLYGFHDWLSYNDDYLPIGELVYQLTIFQQVQEAHQFLAHRWQNHAQKIWNNAVEHHNFQLAVESLCVWGALGMQNIALQKIQQSNWLELLPVWLNVILQGLRSHNLPNDSADLKTALSLLNQISAEETFTELLQQGWRKIIDAIAINQPETALNLLSDEVWAQFLRLNIVQNHDSPTTLIYPHTAPKKRK
;
A
#
# COMPACT_ATOMS: atom_id res chain seq x y z
N MET A 1 -20.27 -5.50 34.60
CA MET A 1 -18.97 -5.88 35.17
C MET A 1 -17.98 -5.96 34.03
N PHE A 2 -16.93 -5.13 34.02
CA PHE A 2 -15.88 -5.17 33.00
C PHE A 2 -15.09 -6.47 33.18
N HIS A 3 -15.17 -7.38 32.21
CA HIS A 3 -14.20 -8.47 32.12
C HIS A 3 -12.82 -7.85 31.93
N ALA A 4 -11.88 -8.26 32.77
CA ALA A 4 -10.53 -7.74 32.82
C ALA A 4 -9.84 -7.92 31.45
N SER A 5 -9.84 -6.86 30.64
CA SER A 5 -8.83 -6.66 29.60
C SER A 5 -7.49 -6.67 30.34
N SER A 6 -6.65 -7.65 30.05
CA SER A 6 -5.26 -7.64 30.48
C SER A 6 -4.67 -6.29 30.11
N ALA A 7 -4.20 -5.51 31.08
CA ALA A 7 -3.71 -4.17 30.84
C ALA A 7 -2.69 -4.18 29.68
N LYS A 8 -3.01 -3.44 28.60
CA LYS A 8 -2.15 -3.30 27.42
C LYS A 8 -0.69 -3.10 27.86
N PRO A 9 0.31 -3.78 27.25
CA PRO A 9 1.72 -3.66 27.61
C PRO A 9 2.26 -2.28 27.19
N ILE A 10 1.93 -1.28 27.99
CA ILE A 10 2.26 0.14 27.81
C ILE A 10 3.11 0.57 29.00
N ASP A 11 4.36 0.93 28.71
CA ASP A 11 5.26 1.53 29.69
C ASP A 11 4.62 2.81 30.25
N GLU A 12 4.70 2.99 31.57
CA GLU A 12 4.05 4.10 32.28
C GLU A 12 4.39 5.47 31.69
N LYS A 13 5.65 5.66 31.28
CA LYS A 13 6.15 6.90 30.66
C LYS A 13 5.59 7.20 29.28
N LEU A 14 4.88 6.26 28.65
CA LEU A 14 4.28 6.41 27.33
C LEU A 14 2.76 6.56 27.37
N ARG A 15 2.11 6.42 28.53
CA ARG A 15 0.64 6.48 28.65
C ARG A 15 0.04 7.77 28.09
N ASN A 16 0.62 8.93 28.40
CA ASN A 16 0.14 10.21 27.88
C ASN A 16 0.26 10.28 26.36
N LEU A 17 1.36 9.77 25.79
CA LEU A 17 1.56 9.73 24.35
C LEU A 17 0.57 8.79 23.66
N VAL A 18 0.28 7.64 24.26
CA VAL A 18 -0.75 6.72 23.77
C VAL A 18 -2.12 7.38 23.77
N TYR A 19 -2.49 8.03 24.88
CA TYR A 19 -3.74 8.77 24.99
C TYR A 19 -3.87 9.86 23.91
N GLU A 20 -2.80 10.61 23.64
CA GLU A 20 -2.78 11.60 22.56
C GLU A 20 -2.97 10.97 21.16
N ILE A 21 -2.38 9.80 20.89
CA ILE A 21 -2.49 9.11 19.61
C ILE A 21 -3.93 8.66 19.37
N GLU A 22 -4.53 7.97 20.35
CA GLU A 22 -5.89 7.44 20.26
C GLU A 22 -6.94 8.57 20.25
N THR A 23 -6.71 9.66 20.99
CA THR A 23 -7.62 10.82 21.00
C THR A 23 -7.59 11.58 19.67
N LYS A 24 -6.42 11.73 19.04
CA LYS A 24 -6.30 12.42 17.74
C LYS A 24 -6.81 11.57 16.57
N ASN A 25 -6.76 10.25 16.70
CA ASN A 25 -7.15 9.32 15.65
C ASN A 25 -8.13 8.29 16.21
N PRO A 26 -9.45 8.56 16.20
CA PRO A 26 -10.44 7.65 16.78
C PRO A 26 -10.50 6.29 16.07
N ASP A 27 -9.92 6.18 14.88
CA ASP A 27 -9.84 4.92 14.13
C ASP A 27 -8.69 4.01 14.51
N VAL A 28 -7.85 4.46 15.45
CA VAL A 28 -6.59 3.84 15.80
C VAL A 28 -6.61 3.37 17.26
N SER A 29 -6.14 2.15 17.50
CA SER A 29 -5.92 1.60 18.84
C SER A 29 -4.44 1.29 19.02
N VAL A 30 -3.83 1.76 20.11
CA VAL A 30 -2.46 1.38 20.47
C VAL A 30 -2.50 0.05 21.21
N LEU A 31 -1.79 -0.95 20.69
CA LEU A 31 -1.78 -2.29 21.28
C LEU A 31 -0.61 -2.47 22.27
N ALA A 32 0.54 -1.86 21.97
CA ALA A 32 1.73 -1.86 22.82
C ALA A 32 2.45 -0.50 22.76
N ALA A 33 3.13 -0.13 23.83
CA ALA A 33 4.10 0.94 23.79
C ALA A 33 5.25 0.67 24.77
N ARG A 34 6.48 0.53 24.28
CA ARG A 34 7.66 0.21 25.09
C ARG A 34 8.85 1.12 24.78
N GLN A 35 9.68 1.35 25.78
CA GLN A 35 10.92 2.13 25.67
C GLN A 35 12.12 1.18 25.56
N PHE A 36 12.97 1.45 24.58
CA PHE A 36 14.22 0.74 24.36
C PHE A 36 15.39 1.71 24.36
N ARG A 37 16.59 1.17 24.54
CA ARG A 37 17.81 1.83 24.12
C ARG A 37 18.34 1.19 22.84
N TYR A 38 19.08 1.96 22.07
CA TYR A 38 19.89 1.46 20.95
C TYR A 38 21.24 2.17 20.97
N SER A 39 22.25 1.53 20.39
CA SER A 39 23.61 2.03 20.36
C SER A 39 23.84 2.94 19.14
N LEU A 40 24.53 4.04 19.39
CA LEU A 40 25.25 4.82 18.38
C LEU A 40 26.74 4.57 18.57
N HIS A 41 27.48 4.53 17.47
CA HIS A 41 28.94 4.45 17.52
C HIS A 41 29.52 5.81 17.18
N GLN A 42 30.22 6.40 18.13
CA GLN A 42 30.90 7.67 17.98
C GLN A 42 32.41 7.45 17.85
N THR A 43 32.98 7.89 16.74
CA THR A 43 34.41 7.82 16.48
C THR A 43 34.97 9.22 16.29
N SER A 44 36.00 9.59 17.04
CA SER A 44 36.67 10.87 16.81
C SER A 44 37.60 10.75 15.61
N VAL A 45 37.45 11.69 14.68
CA VAL A 45 38.28 11.76 13.48
C VAL A 45 38.85 13.16 13.30
N GLU A 46 40.01 13.22 12.66
CA GLU A 46 40.65 14.44 12.19
C GLU A 46 40.49 14.50 10.68
N ILE A 47 39.92 15.59 10.17
CA ILE A 47 39.83 15.85 8.74
C ILE A 47 40.84 16.93 8.36
N SER A 48 41.53 16.74 7.23
CA SER A 48 42.38 17.77 6.63
C SER A 48 41.59 18.49 5.55
N ILE A 49 41.57 19.82 5.61
CA ILE A 49 40.80 20.70 4.73
C ILE A 49 41.78 21.55 3.94
N LYS A 50 41.56 21.61 2.63
CA LYS A 50 42.21 22.55 1.71
C LYS A 50 41.17 23.51 1.19
N GLU A 51 41.36 24.80 1.38
CA GLU A 51 40.45 25.83 0.86
C GLU A 51 41.23 27.06 0.37
N PRO A 52 40.65 27.86 -0.53
CA PRO A 52 41.22 29.16 -0.84
C PRO A 52 41.00 30.12 0.33
N ARG A 53 41.91 31.08 0.48
CA ARG A 53 41.71 32.26 1.32
C ARG A 53 41.76 33.52 0.48
N GLU A 54 41.11 34.57 0.95
CA GLU A 54 41.26 35.90 0.35
C GLU A 54 42.72 36.38 0.48
N PHE A 55 43.12 37.23 -0.46
CA PHE A 55 44.36 37.98 -0.32
C PHE A 55 44.29 38.82 0.95
N ASN A 56 45.40 38.87 1.70
CA ASN A 56 45.52 39.96 2.65
C ASN A 56 45.77 41.27 1.90
N VAL A 57 45.49 42.39 2.56
CA VAL A 57 45.59 43.74 1.96
C VAL A 57 46.96 43.97 1.30
N LEU A 58 48.05 43.56 1.95
CA LEU A 58 49.40 43.76 1.42
C LEU A 58 49.69 42.88 0.19
N GLU A 59 49.24 41.64 0.19
CA GLU A 59 49.36 40.74 -0.96
C GLU A 59 48.60 41.29 -2.17
N GLU A 60 47.39 41.78 -1.96
CA GLU A 60 46.58 42.40 -3.01
C GLU A 60 47.29 43.63 -3.59
N PHE A 61 47.80 44.52 -2.75
CA PHE A 61 48.56 45.69 -3.18
C PHE A 61 49.82 45.32 -3.95
N ILE A 62 50.56 44.31 -3.52
CA ILE A 62 51.78 43.83 -4.20
C ILE A 62 51.46 43.30 -5.59
N ILE A 63 50.42 42.48 -5.72
CA ILE A 63 50.02 41.90 -7.01
C ILE A 63 49.50 42.99 -7.94
N ARG A 64 48.65 43.87 -7.42
CA ARG A 64 48.12 45.01 -8.17
C ARG A 64 49.23 45.94 -8.64
N ALA A 65 50.22 46.22 -7.81
CA ALA A 65 51.40 47.00 -8.18
C ALA A 65 52.19 46.33 -9.33
N GLY A 66 52.37 45.02 -9.29
CA GLY A 66 53.01 44.27 -10.38
C GLY A 66 52.17 44.17 -11.68
N ILE A 67 50.88 44.50 -11.62
CA ILE A 67 49.96 44.52 -12.78
C ILE A 67 49.81 45.92 -13.37
N GLU A 68 49.66 46.94 -12.51
CA GLU A 68 49.22 48.29 -12.90
C GLU A 68 50.37 49.30 -13.10
N PHE A 69 51.54 49.10 -12.48
CA PHE A 69 52.68 50.00 -12.68
C PHE A 69 53.49 49.61 -13.92
N GLU A 70 53.86 50.62 -14.71
CA GLU A 70 54.77 50.48 -15.85
C GLU A 70 55.97 51.45 -15.70
N PRO A 71 57.21 50.96 -15.45
CA PRO A 71 57.57 49.55 -15.21
C PRO A 71 57.12 49.06 -13.81
N PRO A 72 57.00 47.74 -13.59
CA PRO A 72 56.69 47.20 -12.28
C PRO A 72 57.73 47.61 -11.23
N PRO A 73 57.35 47.91 -9.98
CA PRO A 73 58.27 48.36 -8.95
C PRO A 73 59.13 47.21 -8.40
N THR A 74 60.28 47.55 -7.84
CA THR A 74 61.04 46.66 -6.96
C THR A 74 60.42 46.57 -5.56
N GLU A 75 60.85 45.59 -4.77
CA GLU A 75 60.36 45.39 -3.38
C GLU A 75 60.62 46.62 -2.50
N ASP A 76 61.76 47.29 -2.68
CA ASP A 76 62.15 48.47 -1.89
C ASP A 76 61.42 49.74 -2.33
N GLU A 77 61.19 49.91 -3.63
CA GLU A 77 60.38 51.02 -4.17
C GLU A 77 58.94 50.92 -3.69
N LEU A 78 58.34 49.73 -3.76
CA LEU A 78 56.97 49.52 -3.30
C LEU A 78 56.85 49.75 -1.78
N ALA A 79 57.82 49.29 -0.99
CA ALA A 79 57.87 49.57 0.45
C ALA A 79 57.93 51.07 0.74
N SER A 80 58.75 51.82 0.00
CA SER A 80 58.85 53.27 0.12
C SER A 80 57.55 53.98 -0.27
N ILE A 81 56.85 53.53 -1.32
CA ILE A 81 55.56 54.11 -1.76
C ILE A 81 54.48 53.88 -0.70
N LEU A 82 54.44 52.69 -0.10
CA LEU A 82 53.45 52.33 0.91
C LEU A 82 53.80 52.85 2.32
N GLY A 83 54.98 53.43 2.52
CA GLY A 83 55.46 53.87 3.84
C GLY A 83 55.69 52.72 4.82
N LEU A 84 56.02 51.53 4.31
CA LEU A 84 56.24 50.31 5.08
C LEU A 84 57.74 49.99 5.19
N ASP A 85 58.13 49.27 6.23
CA ASP A 85 59.47 48.68 6.29
C ASP A 85 59.64 47.63 5.16
N PRO A 86 60.72 47.70 4.35
CA PRO A 86 60.97 46.75 3.25
C PRO A 86 60.91 45.28 3.66
N ILE A 87 61.16 44.93 4.93
CA ILE A 87 61.06 43.56 5.43
C ILE A 87 59.64 42.99 5.24
N PHE A 88 58.58 43.80 5.39
CA PHE A 88 57.20 43.33 5.22
C PHE A 88 56.87 43.04 3.75
N VAL A 89 57.34 43.90 2.83
CA VAL A 89 57.13 43.67 1.38
C VAL A 89 57.91 42.45 0.93
N ARG A 90 59.19 42.33 1.32
CA ARG A 90 60.06 41.19 0.95
C ARG A 90 59.56 39.85 1.50
N SER A 91 59.07 39.82 2.73
CA SER A 91 58.49 38.60 3.32
C SER A 91 57.18 38.20 2.62
N THR A 92 56.34 39.18 2.28
CA THR A 92 55.08 38.92 1.58
C THR A 92 55.32 38.48 0.13
N THR A 93 56.25 39.11 -0.60
CA THR A 93 56.63 38.67 -1.95
C THR A 93 57.28 37.29 -1.93
N ALA A 94 58.08 36.95 -0.91
CA ALA A 94 58.63 35.60 -0.76
C ALA A 94 57.50 34.55 -0.63
N ASN A 95 56.46 34.81 0.17
CA ASN A 95 55.30 33.91 0.27
C ASN A 95 54.51 33.82 -1.04
N LEU A 96 54.32 34.93 -1.75
CA LEU A 96 53.64 34.91 -3.05
C LEU A 96 54.47 34.19 -4.13
N LYS A 97 55.80 34.21 -4.05
CA LYS A 97 56.70 33.43 -4.92
C LYS A 97 56.61 31.94 -4.63
N THR A 98 56.51 31.51 -3.38
CA THR A 98 56.34 30.08 -3.04
C THR A 98 54.99 29.53 -3.52
N LEU A 99 53.97 30.39 -3.60
CA LEU A 99 52.67 30.09 -4.21
C LEU A 99 52.65 30.23 -5.74
N ASN A 100 53.80 30.52 -6.38
CA ASN A 100 53.94 30.75 -7.82
C ASN A 100 53.08 31.93 -8.35
N THR A 101 52.61 32.82 -7.46
CA THR A 101 51.86 34.04 -7.82
C THR A 101 52.77 35.10 -8.43
N LEU A 102 54.03 35.17 -7.98
CA LEU A 102 55.06 36.10 -8.49
C LEU A 102 56.27 35.35 -9.05
N SER A 103 56.94 35.94 -10.04
CA SER A 103 58.24 35.49 -10.54
C SER A 103 59.32 35.57 -9.46
N ALA A 104 60.32 34.68 -9.55
CA ALA A 104 61.48 34.69 -8.67
C ALA A 104 62.38 35.94 -8.84
N THR A 105 62.27 36.62 -9.98
CA THR A 105 63.12 37.75 -10.36
C THR A 105 62.51 39.11 -9.98
N SER A 106 63.38 40.08 -9.66
CA SER A 106 63.02 41.51 -9.57
C SER A 106 63.00 42.13 -10.98
N PRO A 107 62.11 43.09 -11.31
CA PRO A 107 61.07 43.71 -10.46
C PRO A 107 59.84 42.80 -10.23
N ILE A 108 58.92 43.21 -9.33
CA ILE A 108 57.73 42.43 -8.96
C ILE A 108 56.90 42.11 -10.20
N THR A 109 57.00 40.87 -10.68
CA THR A 109 56.34 40.42 -11.91
C THR A 109 55.33 39.33 -11.57
N VAL A 110 54.05 39.57 -11.88
CA VAL A 110 52.96 38.60 -11.62
C VAL A 110 52.96 37.52 -12.71
N THR A 111 52.91 36.25 -12.30
CA THR A 111 52.83 35.11 -13.22
C THR A 111 51.44 34.98 -13.85
N ALA A 112 51.28 34.11 -14.85
CA ALA A 112 49.95 33.80 -15.39
C ALA A 112 49.01 33.19 -14.32
N GLU A 113 49.55 32.34 -13.44
CA GLU A 113 48.81 31.75 -12.32
C GLU A 113 48.42 32.82 -11.29
N GLY A 114 49.33 33.73 -10.96
CA GLY A 114 49.05 34.83 -10.04
C GLY A 114 48.00 35.80 -10.56
N ARG A 115 47.95 36.07 -11.87
CA ARG A 115 46.86 36.84 -12.50
C ARG A 115 45.52 36.13 -12.35
N SER A 116 45.48 34.81 -12.57
CA SER A 116 44.25 34.04 -12.37
C SER A 116 43.79 34.03 -10.90
N PHE A 117 44.70 33.94 -9.93
CA PHE A 117 44.36 34.06 -8.51
C PHE A 117 43.83 35.45 -8.17
N TYR A 118 44.46 36.51 -8.70
CA TYR A 118 44.01 37.89 -8.52
C TYR A 118 42.60 38.13 -9.07
N GLU A 119 42.31 37.67 -10.30
CA GLU A 119 40.97 37.75 -10.90
C GLU A 119 39.90 37.01 -10.08
N LYS A 120 40.28 35.92 -9.40
CA LYS A 120 39.42 35.15 -8.48
C LYS A 120 39.36 35.71 -7.06
N GLY A 121 40.15 36.75 -6.74
CA GLY A 121 40.24 37.34 -5.41
C GLY A 121 40.81 36.44 -4.30
N SER A 122 41.46 35.33 -4.65
CA SER A 122 41.87 34.31 -3.66
C SER A 122 43.15 33.55 -4.01
N VAL A 123 43.83 33.03 -2.99
CA VAL A 123 45.03 32.19 -3.08
C VAL A 123 44.88 30.88 -2.31
N PRO A 124 45.64 29.82 -2.65
CA PRO A 124 45.64 28.58 -1.88
C PRO A 124 46.04 28.81 -0.41
N GLN A 125 45.21 28.37 0.53
CA GLN A 125 45.61 28.24 1.92
C GLN A 125 46.36 26.90 2.13
N PRO A 126 47.43 26.87 2.96
CA PRO A 126 47.98 25.61 3.42
C PRO A 126 46.89 24.75 4.08
N PRO A 127 46.85 23.44 3.81
CA PRO A 127 45.85 22.58 4.44
C PRO A 127 45.93 22.63 5.97
N TYR A 128 44.77 22.65 6.62
CA TYR A 128 44.66 22.63 8.08
C TYR A 128 43.77 21.47 8.52
N SER A 129 43.90 21.05 9.78
CA SER A 129 43.16 19.91 10.33
C SER A 129 42.11 20.36 11.35
N VAL A 130 40.95 19.70 11.34
CA VAL A 130 39.85 19.91 12.29
C VAL A 130 39.42 18.56 12.85
N GLN A 131 39.20 18.51 14.17
CA GLN A 131 38.64 17.33 14.83
C GLN A 131 37.10 17.39 14.78
N ILE A 132 36.49 16.30 14.32
CA ILE A 132 35.03 16.10 14.28
C ILE A 132 34.69 14.70 14.78
N TYR A 133 33.40 14.41 14.89
CA TYR A 133 32.88 13.14 15.39
C TYR A 133 32.00 12.46 14.36
N ALA A 134 32.41 11.27 13.96
CA ALA A 134 31.61 10.40 13.13
C ALA A 134 30.60 9.63 13.99
N ILE A 135 29.33 9.75 13.67
CA ILE A 135 28.21 9.12 14.35
C ILE A 135 27.57 8.11 13.41
N ALA A 136 27.78 6.83 13.69
CA ALA A 136 27.08 5.77 13.02
C ALA A 136 25.84 5.35 13.80
N ASP A 137 24.68 5.50 13.17
CA ASP A 137 23.38 5.12 13.69
C ASP A 137 22.96 3.76 13.14
N SER A 138 22.96 2.74 14.01
CA SER A 138 22.56 1.37 13.62
C SER A 138 21.08 1.23 13.30
N LEU A 139 20.22 2.10 13.84
CA LEU A 139 18.78 2.06 13.64
C LEU A 139 18.38 2.80 12.36
N GLY A 140 19.01 3.94 12.10
CA GLY A 140 18.84 4.73 10.88
C GLY A 140 19.65 4.24 9.69
N GLY A 141 20.65 3.38 9.92
CA GLY A 141 21.60 2.93 8.89
C GLY A 141 22.43 4.06 8.30
N LYS A 142 22.59 5.17 9.02
CA LYS A 142 23.20 6.40 8.51
C LYS A 142 24.51 6.70 9.26
N LEU A 143 25.54 7.06 8.51
CA LEU A 143 26.72 7.74 9.05
C LEU A 143 26.54 9.25 8.90
N THR A 144 26.73 9.98 10.00
CA THR A 144 26.69 11.45 10.04
C THR A 144 27.91 11.98 10.75
N PHE A 145 28.22 13.26 10.54
CA PHE A 145 29.32 13.93 11.21
C PHE A 145 28.80 15.10 12.06
N GLN A 146 29.45 15.34 13.20
CA GLN A 146 29.14 16.44 14.10
C GLN A 146 30.42 17.13 14.57
N SER A 147 30.34 18.43 14.82
CA SER A 147 31.44 19.22 15.39
C SER A 147 31.64 18.93 16.89
N GLU A 148 30.56 18.61 17.60
CA GLU A 148 30.58 18.33 19.03
C GLU A 148 30.31 16.84 19.33
N PRO A 149 30.91 16.29 20.39
CA PRO A 149 30.65 14.91 20.79
C PRO A 149 29.31 14.78 21.51
N PHE A 150 28.68 13.61 21.41
CA PHE A 150 27.57 13.30 22.31
C PHE A 150 28.05 13.06 23.74
N ASN A 151 27.23 13.53 24.67
CA ASN A 151 27.34 13.15 26.08
C ASN A 151 27.00 11.67 26.26
N ASP A 152 27.82 11.00 27.06
CA ASP A 152 27.59 9.63 27.47
C ASP A 152 26.60 9.61 28.63
N VAL A 153 25.40 9.13 28.35
CA VAL A 153 24.32 9.04 29.33
C VAL A 153 24.04 7.58 29.61
N GLN A 154 24.08 7.20 30.88
CA GLN A 154 23.68 5.86 31.29
C GLN A 154 22.17 5.70 31.14
N ILE A 155 21.75 4.85 30.20
CA ILE A 155 20.34 4.54 29.95
C ILE A 155 20.07 3.10 30.38
N ASN A 156 19.31 2.95 31.46
CA ASN A 156 18.85 1.65 31.95
C ASN A 156 17.51 1.28 31.29
N LEU A 157 17.57 0.77 30.06
CA LEU A 157 16.44 0.24 29.28
C LEU A 157 16.89 -1.04 28.55
N PRO A 158 15.96 -1.93 28.15
CA PRO A 158 16.30 -3.07 27.29
C PRO A 158 16.94 -2.61 25.98
N ASP A 159 17.97 -3.32 25.52
CA ASP A 159 18.59 -3.05 24.23
C ASP A 159 17.68 -3.60 23.13
N LEU A 160 17.38 -2.77 22.12
CA LEU A 160 16.60 -3.19 20.97
C LEU A 160 17.31 -4.31 20.19
N ALA A 161 18.64 -4.30 20.15
CA ALA A 161 19.43 -5.28 19.41
C ALA A 161 19.22 -6.72 19.91
N ASP A 162 18.91 -6.90 21.20
CA ASP A 162 18.64 -8.20 21.81
C ASP A 162 17.40 -8.90 21.22
N PHE A 163 16.51 -8.14 20.57
CA PHE A 163 15.25 -8.64 20.00
C PHE A 163 15.29 -8.78 18.47
N ILE A 164 16.43 -8.53 17.83
CA ILE A 164 16.54 -8.49 16.37
C ILE A 164 17.60 -9.48 15.88
N LYS A 165 17.18 -10.46 15.08
CA LYS A 165 18.11 -11.41 14.45
C LYS A 165 18.95 -10.70 13.39
N ASN A 166 20.27 -10.77 13.54
CA ASN A 166 21.25 -10.15 12.63
C ASN A 166 21.08 -8.63 12.55
N PHE A 167 21.17 -7.95 13.70
CA PHE A 167 21.16 -6.50 13.77
C PHE A 167 22.25 -5.90 12.85
N PRO A 168 21.97 -4.81 12.13
CA PRO A 168 22.87 -4.29 11.10
C PRO A 168 24.24 -3.98 11.69
N LYS A 169 25.29 -4.54 11.08
CA LYS A 169 26.65 -4.14 11.43
C LYS A 169 26.88 -2.74 10.89
N ILE A 170 27.29 -1.86 11.79
CA ILE A 170 27.72 -0.51 11.45
C ILE A 170 29.01 -0.61 10.61
N PRO A 171 29.10 0.09 9.46
CA PRO A 171 30.35 0.19 8.72
C PRO A 171 31.41 0.87 9.59
N ASP A 172 32.59 0.26 9.67
CA ASP A 172 33.73 0.89 10.34
C ASP A 172 34.16 2.09 9.50
N ILE A 173 34.31 3.26 10.13
CA ILE A 173 34.76 4.47 9.42
C ILE A 173 36.12 4.26 8.75
N SER A 174 36.96 3.38 9.31
CA SER A 174 38.25 3.03 8.71
C SER A 174 38.13 2.32 7.36
N SER A 175 36.95 1.76 7.04
CA SER A 175 36.67 1.05 5.79
C SER A 175 36.09 1.93 4.69
N LEU A 176 35.74 3.18 5.00
CA LEU A 176 35.16 4.11 4.03
C LEU A 176 36.23 4.82 3.21
N SER A 177 35.94 5.00 1.93
CA SER A 177 36.75 5.83 1.04
C SER A 177 36.63 7.32 1.39
N LEU A 178 37.63 8.11 1.00
CA LEU A 178 37.59 9.56 1.17
C LEU A 178 36.36 10.19 0.49
N ALA A 179 35.95 9.67 -0.66
CA ALA A 179 34.77 10.15 -1.39
C ALA A 179 33.47 9.92 -0.62
N GLU A 180 33.31 8.76 0.02
CA GLU A 180 32.15 8.47 0.88
C GLU A 180 32.14 9.38 2.10
N ILE A 181 33.31 9.62 2.72
CA ILE A 181 33.44 10.56 3.85
C ILE A 181 33.07 11.98 3.43
N GLN A 182 33.57 12.45 2.29
CA GLN A 182 33.24 13.75 1.70
C GLN A 182 31.73 13.91 1.49
N GLN A 183 31.07 12.92 0.89
CA GLN A 183 29.63 12.91 0.68
C GLN A 183 28.86 12.91 2.01
N SER A 184 29.30 12.12 2.99
CA SER A 184 28.67 12.09 4.30
C SER A 184 28.83 13.42 5.05
N ILE A 185 29.98 14.09 4.96
CA ILE A 185 30.20 15.43 5.54
C ILE A 185 29.28 16.46 4.87
N GLN A 186 29.15 16.45 3.54
CA GLN A 186 28.21 17.32 2.82
C GLN A 186 26.75 17.10 3.20
N SER A 187 26.37 15.83 3.42
CA SER A 187 25.03 15.47 3.87
C SER A 187 24.79 15.73 5.37
N SER A 188 25.85 16.09 6.08
CA SER A 188 25.80 16.56 7.47
C SER A 188 25.75 18.08 7.43
N ASP A 189 25.15 18.72 8.43
CA ASP A 189 25.03 20.18 8.52
C ASP A 189 26.38 20.81 8.95
N LEU A 190 27.45 20.47 8.23
CA LEU A 190 28.83 20.84 8.52
C LEU A 190 29.45 21.52 7.29
N ASP A 191 29.96 22.73 7.51
CA ASP A 191 30.63 23.52 6.49
C ASP A 191 32.13 23.18 6.38
N PHE A 192 32.46 21.91 6.16
CA PHE A 192 33.85 21.46 5.98
C PHE A 192 34.17 20.95 4.58
N HIS A 193 33.16 20.69 3.73
CA HIS A 193 33.37 20.23 2.36
C HIS A 193 32.40 20.91 1.37
N GLN A 194 32.85 21.99 0.74
CA GLN A 194 32.14 22.72 -0.31
C GLN A 194 33.02 22.82 -1.57
N PRO A 195 33.00 21.81 -2.46
CA PRO A 195 33.80 21.79 -3.69
C PRO A 195 33.61 23.03 -4.56
N GLU A 196 32.38 23.57 -4.63
CA GLU A 196 32.05 24.76 -5.41
C GLU A 196 32.75 26.01 -4.89
N ALA A 197 32.94 26.12 -3.57
CA ALA A 197 33.71 27.19 -2.93
C ALA A 197 35.22 26.88 -2.84
N GLY A 198 35.66 25.75 -3.41
CA GLY A 198 37.06 25.30 -3.33
C GLY A 198 37.47 24.72 -1.97
N LYS A 199 36.54 24.54 -1.03
CA LYS A 199 36.77 23.96 0.30
C LYS A 199 36.64 22.44 0.26
N ILE A 200 37.77 21.74 0.27
CA ILE A 200 37.85 20.31 0.00
C ILE A 200 38.46 19.58 1.20
N VAL A 201 37.77 18.56 1.71
CA VAL A 201 38.36 17.60 2.65
C VAL A 201 39.30 16.69 1.87
N THR A 202 40.59 16.71 2.17
CA THR A 202 41.62 15.96 1.43
C THR A 202 42.08 14.69 2.14
N ALA A 203 41.83 14.57 3.44
CA ALA A 203 42.14 13.38 4.22
C ALA A 203 41.23 13.26 5.45
N CYS A 204 41.07 12.05 5.96
CA CYS A 204 40.39 11.76 7.21
C CYS A 204 41.19 10.69 7.98
N LYS A 205 41.43 10.92 9.27
CA LYS A 205 42.20 10.04 10.15
C LYS A 205 41.43 9.76 11.42
N VAL A 206 41.32 8.49 11.81
CA VAL A 206 40.73 8.09 13.10
C VAL A 206 41.69 8.43 14.23
N LEU A 207 41.22 9.17 15.24
CA LEU A 207 42.03 9.61 16.38
C LEU A 207 41.90 8.68 17.59
N THR A 208 40.69 8.23 17.90
CA THR A 208 40.39 7.42 19.08
C THR A 208 39.58 6.19 18.73
N ALA A 209 39.61 5.18 19.62
CA ALA A 209 38.72 4.04 19.53
C ALA A 209 37.24 4.49 19.55
N THR A 210 36.41 3.75 18.83
CA THR A 210 34.97 3.97 18.75
C THR A 210 34.31 3.81 20.11
N LYS A 211 33.54 4.82 20.53
CA LYS A 211 32.76 4.83 21.76
C LYS A 211 31.30 4.50 21.47
N ILE A 212 30.71 3.64 22.30
CA ILE A 212 29.27 3.34 22.23
C ILE A 212 28.51 4.40 23.05
N ILE A 213 27.53 5.05 22.42
CA ILE A 213 26.63 6.01 23.04
C ILE A 213 25.21 5.45 23.00
N TRP A 214 24.52 5.43 24.13
CA TRP A 214 23.15 4.93 24.19
C TRP A 214 22.14 6.04 23.93
N LYS A 215 21.14 5.77 23.08
CA LYS A 215 19.99 6.65 22.87
C LYS A 215 18.71 5.92 23.21
N LYS A 216 17.73 6.69 23.67
CA LYS A 216 16.39 6.19 24.01
C LYS A 216 15.46 6.33 22.81
N ILE A 217 14.66 5.29 22.57
CA ILE A 217 13.57 5.29 21.61
C ILE A 217 12.28 4.76 22.25
N SER A 218 11.16 5.13 21.66
CA SER A 218 9.85 4.59 22.00
C SER A 218 9.30 3.84 20.79
N LEU A 219 8.94 2.58 20.98
CA LEU A 219 8.29 1.74 20.00
C LEU A 219 6.82 1.61 20.37
N ILE A 220 5.94 1.86 19.41
CA ILE A 220 4.49 1.86 19.60
C ILE A 220 3.88 0.99 18.50
N VAL A 221 3.12 -0.03 18.89
CA VAL A 221 2.38 -0.88 17.96
C VAL A 221 0.96 -0.36 17.87
N VAL A 222 0.54 -0.06 16.64
CA VAL A 222 -0.68 0.69 16.35
C VAL A 222 -1.55 -0.12 15.40
N PHE A 223 -2.81 -0.36 15.78
CA PHE A 223 -3.81 -0.96 14.92
C PHE A 223 -4.69 0.13 14.29
N ASP A 224 -4.70 0.19 12.96
CA ASP A 224 -5.60 1.02 12.18
C ASP A 224 -6.80 0.18 11.77
N ALA A 225 -7.95 0.43 12.39
CA ALA A 225 -9.17 -0.34 12.15
C ALA A 225 -9.87 0.01 10.82
N LYS A 226 -9.51 1.13 10.15
CA LYS A 226 -10.04 1.43 8.80
C LYS A 226 -9.35 0.60 7.73
N LYS A 227 -8.05 0.42 7.89
CA LYS A 227 -7.21 -0.34 6.95
C LYS A 227 -7.02 -1.79 7.33
N ASP A 228 -7.55 -2.18 8.48
CA ASP A 228 -7.32 -3.48 9.12
C ASP A 228 -5.83 -3.84 9.16
N LYS A 229 -5.00 -2.87 9.59
CA LYS A 229 -3.55 -2.96 9.47
C LYS A 229 -2.84 -2.63 10.78
N LEU A 230 -1.87 -3.47 11.15
CA LEU A 230 -0.89 -3.16 12.18
C LEU A 230 0.27 -2.36 11.60
N ASN A 231 0.65 -1.30 12.29
CA ASN A 231 1.82 -0.49 11.97
C ASN A 231 2.70 -0.31 13.21
N ILE A 232 4.00 -0.16 13.00
CA ILE A 232 4.97 0.13 14.07
C ILE A 232 5.36 1.59 13.95
N GLN A 233 5.25 2.36 15.03
CA GLN A 233 5.80 3.71 15.12
C GLN A 233 7.05 3.71 16.00
N ILE A 234 8.11 4.35 15.53
CA ILE A 234 9.34 4.56 16.30
C ILE A 234 9.53 6.06 16.53
N LYS A 235 9.76 6.45 17.78
CA LYS A 235 9.96 7.85 18.16
C LYS A 235 11.25 8.07 18.95
N GLY A 236 12.03 9.05 18.51
CA GLY A 236 13.14 9.65 19.27
C GLY A 236 12.65 10.90 19.98
N GLY A 237 12.26 10.77 21.25
CA GLY A 237 11.55 11.87 21.94
C GLY A 237 10.19 12.15 21.29
N LYS A 238 10.00 13.37 20.76
CA LYS A 238 8.77 13.76 20.04
C LYS A 238 8.82 13.48 18.53
N GLN A 239 10.01 13.25 17.98
CA GLN A 239 10.20 13.07 16.54
C GLN A 239 9.88 11.64 16.11
N LEU A 240 9.12 11.50 15.02
CA LEU A 240 8.85 10.22 14.39
C LEU A 240 10.01 9.81 13.48
N LEU A 241 10.50 8.58 13.65
CA LEU A 241 11.62 8.01 12.89
C LEU A 241 11.08 7.04 11.83
N ASN A 242 10.59 7.59 10.71
CA ASN A 242 9.91 6.82 9.66
C ASN A 242 10.78 5.70 9.08
N SER A 243 12.05 5.98 8.77
CA SER A 243 12.96 4.97 8.21
C SER A 243 13.16 3.78 9.15
N ALA A 244 13.26 4.05 10.45
CA ALA A 244 13.39 3.01 11.48
C ALA A 244 12.11 2.18 11.62
N ALA A 245 10.94 2.83 11.55
CA ALA A 245 9.64 2.16 11.55
C ALA A 245 9.49 1.22 10.35
N THR A 246 9.72 1.71 9.13
CA THR A 246 9.64 0.91 7.90
C THR A 246 10.63 -0.25 7.91
N TRP A 247 11.84 -0.03 8.43
CA TRP A 247 12.84 -1.08 8.58
C TRP A 247 12.37 -2.20 9.52
N LEU A 248 11.86 -1.87 10.70
CA LEU A 248 11.34 -2.85 11.65
C LEU A 248 10.11 -3.59 11.10
N GLU A 249 9.21 -2.91 10.40
CA GLU A 249 8.09 -3.57 9.71
C GLU A 249 8.58 -4.57 8.65
N SER A 250 9.63 -4.24 7.88
CA SER A 250 10.24 -5.19 6.94
C SER A 250 10.87 -6.39 7.64
N LEU A 251 11.51 -6.18 8.80
CA LEU A 251 12.05 -7.28 9.59
C LEU A 251 10.94 -8.17 10.18
N GLN A 252 9.82 -7.59 10.59
CA GLN A 252 8.66 -8.32 11.08
C GLN A 252 8.10 -9.21 9.97
N ALA A 253 7.88 -8.64 8.78
CA ALA A 253 7.37 -9.37 7.61
C ALA A 253 8.29 -10.53 7.18
N LYS A 254 9.59 -10.42 7.46
CA LYS A 254 10.60 -11.46 7.19
C LYS A 254 10.78 -12.44 8.36
N GLY A 255 9.99 -12.35 9.43
CA GLY A 255 10.09 -13.21 10.62
C GLY A 255 11.40 -13.04 11.42
N LYS A 256 12.10 -11.91 11.24
CA LYS A 256 13.36 -11.60 11.94
C LYS A 256 13.17 -10.95 13.31
N ILE A 257 11.96 -10.45 13.57
CA ILE A 257 11.52 -9.95 14.87
C ILE A 257 10.16 -10.58 15.22
N SER A 258 9.94 -10.83 16.51
CA SER A 258 8.70 -11.34 17.06
C SER A 258 8.02 -10.25 17.88
N LEU A 259 6.80 -9.84 17.52
CA LEU A 259 6.03 -8.88 18.31
C LEU A 259 5.71 -9.38 19.73
N PRO A 260 5.43 -10.68 19.96
CA PRO A 260 5.35 -11.23 21.30
C PRO A 260 6.60 -10.99 22.15
N GLU A 261 7.79 -11.23 21.61
CA GLU A 261 9.06 -11.03 22.33
C GLU A 261 9.35 -9.54 22.54
N LEU A 262 9.18 -8.75 21.49
CA LEU A 262 9.48 -7.33 21.47
C LEU A 262 8.49 -6.52 22.30
N CYS A 263 7.22 -6.84 22.26
CA CYS A 263 6.14 -6.03 22.86
C CYS A 263 5.41 -6.71 24.01
N LYS A 264 5.78 -7.93 24.39
CA LYS A 264 5.02 -8.78 25.34
C LYS A 264 3.56 -8.93 24.92
N LEU A 265 3.36 -9.09 23.62
CA LEU A 265 2.05 -8.96 22.99
C LEU A 265 1.77 -10.23 22.18
N SER A 266 0.98 -11.14 22.76
CA SER A 266 0.62 -12.40 22.08
C SER A 266 -0.39 -12.17 20.95
N ASP A 267 -0.43 -13.08 19.99
CA ASP A 267 -1.40 -13.02 18.90
C ASP A 267 -2.85 -13.04 19.40
N ASP A 268 -3.13 -13.79 20.48
CA ASP A 268 -4.43 -13.77 21.16
C ASP A 268 -4.80 -12.37 21.67
N HIS A 269 -3.84 -11.62 22.23
CA HIS A 269 -4.09 -10.25 22.68
C HIS A 269 -4.30 -9.30 21.50
N ILE A 270 -3.59 -9.48 20.38
CA ILE A 270 -3.84 -8.71 19.14
C ILE A 270 -5.27 -8.96 18.69
N ASN A 271 -5.69 -10.22 18.61
CA ASN A 271 -7.00 -10.60 18.11
C ASN A 271 -8.13 -10.14 19.05
N LEU A 272 -7.94 -10.24 20.37
CA LEU A 272 -8.88 -9.73 21.37
C LEU A 272 -9.05 -8.21 21.30
N GLU A 273 -7.96 -7.45 21.14
CA GLU A 273 -8.01 -5.98 21.03
C GLU A 273 -8.58 -5.54 19.67
N ARG A 274 -8.30 -6.27 18.59
CA ARG A 274 -8.96 -6.07 17.28
C ARG A 274 -10.46 -6.28 17.40
N ALA A 275 -10.88 -7.41 17.96
CA ALA A 275 -12.29 -7.73 18.18
C ALA A 275 -12.98 -6.69 19.07
N SER A 276 -12.30 -6.22 20.14
CA SER A 276 -12.82 -5.18 21.03
C SER A 276 -12.94 -3.82 20.34
N THR A 277 -11.96 -3.44 19.53
CA THR A 277 -11.98 -2.20 18.73
C THR A 277 -13.12 -2.23 17.71
N PHE A 278 -13.29 -3.34 17.00
CA PHE A 278 -14.42 -3.53 16.09
C PHE A 278 -15.75 -3.54 16.84
N LYS A 279 -15.86 -4.22 17.98
CA LYS A 279 -17.07 -4.24 18.82
C LYS A 279 -17.46 -2.83 19.29
N TYR A 280 -16.49 -2.03 19.73
CA TYR A 280 -16.72 -0.64 20.12
C TYR A 280 -17.20 0.21 18.94
N LYS A 281 -16.56 0.10 17.78
CA LYS A 281 -17.00 0.81 16.57
C LYS A 281 -18.37 0.36 16.10
N ASN A 282 -18.66 -0.93 16.14
CA ASN A 282 -19.98 -1.48 15.81
C ASN A 282 -21.03 -0.96 16.80
N ALA A 283 -20.70 -0.83 18.09
CA ALA A 283 -21.57 -0.21 19.08
C ALA A 283 -21.76 1.30 18.85
N GLU A 284 -20.71 2.02 18.41
CA GLU A 284 -20.81 3.45 18.07
C GLU A 284 -21.64 3.67 16.80
N ILE A 285 -21.44 2.84 15.77
CA ILE A 285 -22.26 2.81 14.55
C ILE A 285 -23.71 2.47 14.93
N ALA A 286 -23.92 1.44 15.75
CA ALA A 286 -25.25 1.09 16.28
C ALA A 286 -25.89 2.25 17.04
N ALA A 287 -25.14 2.98 17.88
CA ALA A 287 -25.64 4.15 18.62
C ALA A 287 -25.94 5.36 17.70
N ARG A 288 -25.14 5.56 16.65
CA ARG A 288 -25.40 6.58 15.61
C ARG A 288 -26.64 6.24 14.79
N LEU A 289 -26.84 4.95 14.48
CA LEU A 289 -28.02 4.45 13.77
C LEU A 289 -29.26 4.43 14.67
N GLU A 290 -29.10 4.20 15.97
CA GLU A 290 -30.18 4.34 16.97
C GLU A 290 -30.70 5.77 17.06
N LYS A 291 -29.88 6.79 16.77
CA LYS A 291 -30.34 8.19 16.65
C LYS A 291 -31.15 8.46 15.36
N ASN A 292 -31.07 7.58 14.36
CA ASN A 292 -31.77 7.69 13.07
C ASN A 292 -33.01 6.76 12.96
N THR A 293 -33.51 6.23 14.08
CA THR A 293 -34.48 5.12 14.22
C THR A 293 -35.91 5.33 13.74
N GLN A 294 -36.23 6.32 12.91
CA GLN A 294 -37.59 6.39 12.35
C GLN A 294 -37.84 5.38 11.21
N THR A 295 -36.83 4.64 10.74
CA THR A 295 -36.94 3.82 9.50
C THR A 295 -36.31 2.40 9.56
N ALA A 296 -35.76 1.96 10.70
CA ALA A 296 -35.19 0.62 10.85
C ALA A 296 -36.19 -0.37 11.45
N LEU A 297 -36.43 -1.52 10.80
CA LEU A 297 -37.27 -2.58 11.37
C LEU A 297 -36.43 -3.45 12.29
N ARG A 298 -36.88 -3.60 13.53
CA ARG A 298 -36.21 -4.40 14.57
C ARG A 298 -36.79 -5.82 14.59
N LEU A 299 -35.95 -6.82 14.41
CA LEU A 299 -36.31 -8.24 14.38
C LEU A 299 -35.73 -8.98 15.58
N ARG A 300 -36.47 -9.95 16.14
CA ARG A 300 -36.04 -10.78 17.27
C ARG A 300 -36.40 -12.25 17.06
N ASP A 301 -35.52 -13.11 17.55
CA ASP A 301 -35.74 -14.56 17.67
C ASP A 301 -36.31 -15.17 16.36
N GLU A 302 -37.45 -15.86 16.41
CA GLU A 302 -38.07 -16.53 15.26
C GLU A 302 -38.32 -15.60 14.05
N GLN A 303 -38.56 -14.31 14.31
CA GLN A 303 -38.78 -13.33 13.24
C GLN A 303 -37.53 -13.16 12.36
N ILE A 304 -36.34 -13.42 12.90
CA ILE A 304 -35.07 -13.28 12.17
C ILE A 304 -35.02 -14.31 11.05
N ASN A 305 -35.25 -15.59 11.37
CA ASN A 305 -35.17 -16.69 10.40
C ASN A 305 -36.25 -16.59 9.32
N GLN A 306 -37.49 -16.26 9.73
CA GLN A 306 -38.58 -16.04 8.79
C GLN A 306 -38.25 -14.90 7.82
N THR A 307 -37.85 -13.73 8.36
CA THR A 307 -37.56 -12.54 7.55
C THR A 307 -36.34 -12.75 6.66
N PHE A 308 -35.33 -13.46 7.14
CA PHE A 308 -34.15 -13.83 6.35
C PHE A 308 -34.55 -14.69 5.15
N GLY A 309 -35.34 -15.75 5.37
CA GLY A 309 -35.84 -16.61 4.28
C GLY A 309 -36.71 -15.85 3.27
N GLU A 310 -37.58 -14.96 3.73
CA GLU A 310 -38.41 -14.10 2.86
C GLU A 310 -37.54 -13.16 2.01
N ILE A 311 -36.56 -12.50 2.63
CA ILE A 311 -35.65 -11.57 1.95
C ILE A 311 -34.79 -12.30 0.92
N LEU A 312 -34.20 -13.45 1.27
CA LEU A 312 -33.44 -14.27 0.31
C LEU A 312 -34.31 -14.67 -0.88
N ASN A 313 -35.53 -15.15 -0.63
CA ASN A 313 -36.45 -15.57 -1.70
C ASN A 313 -36.91 -14.41 -2.59
N SER A 314 -36.88 -13.17 -2.09
CA SER A 314 -37.21 -11.96 -2.84
C SER A 314 -36.09 -11.46 -3.76
N ALA A 315 -34.86 -11.96 -3.58
CA ALA A 315 -33.68 -11.51 -4.32
C ALA A 315 -33.85 -11.71 -5.83
N LYS A 316 -33.44 -10.69 -6.58
CA LYS A 316 -33.53 -10.61 -8.03
C LYS A 316 -32.17 -10.67 -8.69
N HIS A 317 -31.14 -10.02 -8.14
CA HIS A 317 -29.85 -9.79 -8.79
C HIS A 317 -28.67 -10.33 -7.98
N GLN A 318 -28.60 -9.98 -6.69
CA GLN A 318 -27.40 -10.22 -5.89
C GLN A 318 -27.74 -10.44 -4.41
N ILE A 319 -27.04 -11.40 -3.81
CA ILE A 319 -27.00 -11.60 -2.36
C ILE A 319 -25.52 -11.59 -1.91
N LEU A 320 -25.21 -10.74 -0.93
CA LEU A 320 -23.95 -10.75 -0.20
C LEU A 320 -24.22 -11.22 1.22
N ILE A 321 -23.55 -12.27 1.67
CA ILE A 321 -23.60 -12.76 3.06
C ILE A 321 -22.18 -12.70 3.61
N TYR A 322 -22.02 -12.07 4.77
CA TYR A 322 -20.84 -12.24 5.59
C TYR A 322 -21.26 -12.90 6.90
N SER A 323 -20.73 -14.09 7.17
CA SER A 323 -20.96 -14.83 8.41
C SER A 323 -19.63 -15.37 8.93
N PRO A 324 -19.27 -15.11 10.21
CA PRO A 324 -17.95 -15.50 10.71
C PRO A 324 -17.78 -17.03 10.70
N TRP A 325 -18.87 -17.75 10.90
CA TRP A 325 -18.91 -19.20 11.00
C TRP A 325 -19.94 -19.79 10.04
N LEU A 326 -19.71 -21.02 9.62
CA LEU A 326 -20.65 -21.82 8.85
C LEU A 326 -20.84 -23.16 9.54
N SER A 327 -22.08 -23.59 9.71
CA SER A 327 -22.44 -24.89 10.26
C SER A 327 -23.16 -25.75 9.23
N GLN A 328 -22.98 -27.06 9.35
CA GLN A 328 -23.66 -28.04 8.51
C GLN A 328 -25.15 -28.16 8.86
N ALA A 329 -25.56 -27.71 10.06
CA ALA A 329 -26.96 -27.64 10.46
C ALA A 329 -27.75 -26.66 9.57
N ILE A 330 -27.15 -25.51 9.26
CA ILE A 330 -27.77 -24.49 8.41
C ILE A 330 -27.48 -24.73 6.93
N VAL A 331 -26.24 -25.09 6.57
CA VAL A 331 -25.87 -25.42 5.18
C VAL A 331 -26.26 -26.87 4.86
N ASN A 332 -27.55 -27.14 4.96
CA ASN A 332 -28.18 -28.41 4.67
C ASN A 332 -28.74 -28.45 3.23
N GLU A 333 -29.33 -29.59 2.83
CA GLU A 333 -29.87 -29.78 1.47
C GLU A 333 -31.01 -28.82 1.12
N GLU A 334 -31.83 -28.42 2.09
CA GLU A 334 -32.92 -27.46 1.88
C GLU A 334 -32.37 -26.07 1.57
N PHE A 335 -31.36 -25.64 2.32
CA PHE A 335 -30.67 -24.37 2.09
C PHE A 335 -29.97 -24.37 0.73
N VAL A 336 -29.20 -25.42 0.41
CA VAL A 336 -28.55 -25.59 -0.90
C VAL A 336 -29.56 -25.56 -2.05
N THR A 337 -30.70 -26.25 -1.90
CA THR A 337 -31.79 -26.23 -2.88
C THR A 337 -32.37 -24.84 -3.07
N THR A 338 -32.49 -24.06 -1.99
CA THR A 338 -32.97 -22.68 -2.03
C THR A 338 -32.00 -21.77 -2.79
N LEU A 339 -30.69 -21.87 -2.49
CA LEU A 339 -29.66 -21.13 -3.22
C LEU A 339 -29.60 -21.53 -4.70
N GLN A 340 -29.76 -22.82 -5.03
CA GLN A 340 -29.80 -23.27 -6.42
C GLN A 340 -31.00 -22.71 -7.18
N LYS A 341 -32.18 -22.61 -6.55
CA LYS A 341 -33.35 -21.94 -7.15
C LYS A 341 -33.06 -20.47 -7.43
N LEU A 342 -32.39 -19.77 -6.51
CA LEU A 342 -32.01 -18.37 -6.69
C LEU A 342 -31.04 -18.20 -7.87
N VAL A 343 -29.99 -19.03 -7.93
CA VAL A 343 -29.03 -19.04 -9.04
C VAL A 343 -29.72 -19.35 -10.38
N ASN A 344 -30.68 -20.26 -10.41
CA ASN A 344 -31.44 -20.56 -11.64
C ASN A 344 -32.27 -19.37 -12.14
N ARG A 345 -32.65 -18.44 -11.25
CA ARG A 345 -33.33 -17.17 -11.63
C ARG A 345 -32.38 -16.07 -12.09
N GLY A 346 -31.07 -16.30 -12.08
CA GLY A 346 -30.07 -15.29 -12.43
C GLY A 346 -29.41 -14.61 -11.23
N VAL A 347 -29.77 -14.96 -9.98
CA VAL A 347 -29.22 -14.31 -8.78
C VAL A 347 -27.78 -14.76 -8.55
N TRP A 348 -26.87 -13.81 -8.34
CA TRP A 348 -25.51 -14.09 -7.88
C TRP A 348 -25.43 -14.09 -6.36
N ILE A 349 -24.64 -15.01 -5.80
CA ILE A 349 -24.50 -15.15 -4.34
C ILE A 349 -23.02 -15.17 -3.97
N LEU A 350 -22.63 -14.28 -3.06
CA LEU A 350 -21.29 -14.22 -2.49
C LEU A 350 -21.37 -14.44 -0.97
N ILE A 351 -20.64 -15.45 -0.46
CA ILE A 351 -20.60 -15.84 0.96
C ILE A 351 -19.17 -15.68 1.49
N GLY A 352 -18.96 -14.62 2.25
CA GLY A 352 -17.71 -14.34 2.95
C GLY A 352 -17.71 -14.95 4.34
N TYR A 353 -16.59 -15.54 4.75
CA TYR A 353 -16.41 -16.04 6.11
C TYR A 353 -15.14 -15.54 6.78
N GLY A 354 -15.12 -15.62 8.13
CA GLY A 354 -14.13 -14.99 8.99
C GLY A 354 -13.57 -15.90 10.08
N ILE A 355 -13.52 -15.39 11.32
CA ILE A 355 -12.82 -15.99 12.47
C ILE A 355 -13.20 -17.45 12.64
N SER A 356 -12.21 -18.35 12.63
CA SER A 356 -12.39 -19.74 13.05
C SER A 356 -11.64 -19.95 14.37
N PRO A 357 -12.29 -20.51 15.40
CA PRO A 357 -11.60 -20.88 16.65
C PRO A 357 -10.59 -22.03 16.46
N GLU A 358 -10.63 -22.73 15.33
CA GLU A 358 -9.68 -23.80 14.96
C GLU A 358 -8.99 -23.50 13.62
N GLU A 359 -7.76 -23.99 13.41
CA GLU A 359 -6.91 -23.75 12.24
C GLU A 359 -7.55 -24.13 10.88
N THR A 360 -8.72 -24.77 10.87
CA THR A 360 -9.50 -25.08 9.65
C THR A 360 -10.80 -24.27 9.60
N PRO A 361 -10.92 -23.28 8.70
CA PRO A 361 -11.93 -22.22 8.84
C PRO A 361 -13.32 -22.52 8.25
N ILE A 362 -13.51 -23.64 7.55
CA ILE A 362 -14.81 -24.24 7.17
C ILE A 362 -14.60 -25.74 6.93
N SER A 363 -15.63 -26.57 7.19
CA SER A 363 -15.56 -27.99 6.79
C SER A 363 -15.47 -28.11 5.26
N PRO A 364 -14.59 -28.98 4.72
CA PRO A 364 -14.52 -29.24 3.28
C PRO A 364 -15.87 -29.63 2.67
N GLU A 365 -16.72 -30.35 3.42
CA GLU A 365 -18.05 -30.76 2.97
C GLU A 365 -18.97 -29.54 2.73
N ILE A 366 -18.96 -28.56 3.63
CA ILE A 366 -19.74 -27.32 3.48
C ILE A 366 -19.26 -26.54 2.25
N ALA A 367 -17.94 -26.44 2.08
CA ALA A 367 -17.34 -25.76 0.94
C ALA A 367 -17.74 -26.45 -0.38
N GLU A 368 -17.69 -27.77 -0.43
CA GLU A 368 -18.08 -28.57 -1.60
C GLU A 368 -19.57 -28.40 -1.93
N LYS A 369 -20.46 -28.48 -0.93
CA LYS A 369 -21.91 -28.27 -1.14
C LYS A 369 -22.20 -26.91 -1.75
N LEU A 370 -21.62 -25.84 -1.20
CA LEU A 370 -21.85 -24.49 -1.73
C LEU A 370 -21.24 -24.32 -3.12
N ARG A 371 -20.03 -24.86 -3.38
CA ARG A 371 -19.37 -24.82 -4.70
C ARG A 371 -20.05 -25.69 -5.76
N SER A 372 -20.86 -26.66 -5.35
CA SER A 372 -21.65 -27.51 -6.25
C SER A 372 -22.80 -26.75 -6.92
N ILE A 373 -23.20 -25.60 -6.37
CA ILE A 373 -24.27 -24.76 -6.91
C ILE A 373 -23.77 -24.05 -8.17
N LYS A 374 -24.35 -24.41 -9.32
CA LYS A 374 -23.95 -23.89 -10.64
C LYS A 374 -25.06 -23.11 -11.32
N THR A 375 -24.67 -22.18 -12.17
CA THR A 375 -25.56 -21.54 -13.16
C THR A 375 -25.93 -22.54 -14.27
N ALA A 376 -26.92 -22.22 -15.09
CA ALA A 376 -27.31 -23.08 -16.21
C ALA A 376 -26.22 -23.20 -17.30
N ASP A 377 -25.22 -22.30 -17.31
CA ASP A 377 -24.05 -22.37 -18.18
C ASP A 377 -22.81 -22.90 -17.43
N ASN A 378 -23.04 -23.66 -16.35
CA ASN A 378 -22.05 -24.38 -15.55
C ASN A 378 -21.00 -23.51 -14.84
N LEU A 379 -21.22 -22.19 -14.73
CA LEU A 379 -20.39 -21.33 -13.88
C LEU A 379 -20.72 -21.52 -12.40
N PRO A 380 -19.77 -21.37 -11.46
CA PRO A 380 -20.07 -21.35 -10.04
C PRO A 380 -21.05 -20.22 -9.70
N GLY A 381 -22.25 -20.56 -9.22
CA GLY A 381 -23.33 -19.60 -8.94
C GLY A 381 -23.26 -19.01 -7.52
N VAL A 382 -22.61 -19.72 -6.61
CA VAL A 382 -22.26 -19.27 -5.26
C VAL A 382 -20.74 -19.21 -5.17
N GLN A 383 -20.21 -18.06 -4.74
CA GLN A 383 -18.80 -17.93 -4.36
C GLN A 383 -18.69 -17.99 -2.84
N ILE A 384 -17.78 -18.82 -2.33
CA ILE A 384 -17.47 -18.89 -0.90
C ILE A 384 -15.99 -18.66 -0.69
N SER A 385 -15.63 -17.72 0.19
CA SER A 385 -14.23 -17.34 0.40
C SER A 385 -13.96 -16.76 1.79
N TYR A 386 -12.77 -17.03 2.30
CA TYR A 386 -12.26 -16.38 3.51
C TYR A 386 -11.91 -14.92 3.18
N LEU A 387 -12.57 -13.97 3.85
CA LEU A 387 -12.42 -12.53 3.60
C LEU A 387 -11.77 -11.78 4.78
N GLY A 388 -11.07 -12.52 5.63
CA GLY A 388 -10.32 -11.98 6.76
C GLY A 388 -10.97 -12.21 8.11
N ASP A 389 -10.20 -11.92 9.16
CA ASP A 389 -10.53 -12.23 10.55
C ASP A 389 -11.57 -11.26 11.12
N SER A 390 -12.83 -11.45 10.73
CA SER A 390 -13.93 -10.58 11.14
C SER A 390 -15.11 -11.32 11.75
N HIS A 391 -15.70 -10.71 12.77
CA HIS A 391 -16.95 -11.13 13.42
C HIS A 391 -18.21 -10.46 12.83
N ILE A 392 -18.08 -9.79 11.67
CA ILE A 392 -19.20 -9.15 10.97
C ILE A 392 -20.28 -10.20 10.66
N LYS A 393 -21.55 -9.80 10.80
CA LYS A 393 -22.73 -10.64 10.55
C LYS A 393 -23.72 -9.81 9.75
N GLU A 394 -23.53 -9.80 8.44
CA GLU A 394 -24.23 -8.88 7.55
C GLU A 394 -24.78 -9.62 6.32
N VAL A 395 -25.98 -9.23 5.90
CA VAL A 395 -26.61 -9.71 4.67
C VAL A 395 -27.11 -8.52 3.88
N ILE A 396 -26.75 -8.45 2.60
CA ILE A 396 -27.21 -7.42 1.68
C ILE A 396 -27.88 -8.10 0.49
N VAL A 397 -29.08 -7.65 0.15
CA VAL A 397 -29.84 -8.17 -0.99
C VAL A 397 -30.19 -7.04 -1.95
N ASP A 398 -29.81 -7.23 -3.21
CA ASP A 398 -30.08 -6.35 -4.36
C ASP A 398 -29.76 -4.86 -4.12
N GLU A 399 -28.77 -4.57 -3.26
CA GLU A 399 -28.42 -3.20 -2.86
C GLU A 399 -29.61 -2.39 -2.28
N LYS A 400 -30.64 -3.08 -1.81
CA LYS A 400 -31.91 -2.49 -1.34
C LYS A 400 -32.24 -2.83 0.10
N THR A 401 -31.86 -4.02 0.54
CA THR A 401 -32.12 -4.51 1.88
C THR A 401 -30.82 -4.87 2.56
N TYR A 402 -30.62 -4.35 3.76
CA TYR A 402 -29.45 -4.63 4.59
C TYR A 402 -29.91 -5.17 5.94
N LEU A 403 -29.46 -6.38 6.28
CA LEU A 403 -29.63 -6.99 7.59
C LEU A 403 -28.30 -6.98 8.32
N TYR A 404 -28.32 -6.47 9.55
CA TYR A 404 -27.15 -6.50 10.42
C TYR A 404 -27.56 -6.73 11.87
N GLY A 405 -26.68 -7.35 12.65
CA GLY A 405 -26.97 -7.64 14.04
C GLY A 405 -25.97 -8.58 14.68
N PHE A 406 -26.43 -9.27 15.72
CA PHE A 406 -25.63 -10.23 16.47
C PHE A 406 -25.89 -11.69 16.06
N HIS A 407 -26.86 -11.91 15.17
CA HIS A 407 -27.31 -13.24 14.73
C HIS A 407 -26.35 -13.87 13.72
N ASP A 408 -25.96 -15.12 13.96
CA ASP A 408 -25.09 -15.90 13.09
C ASP A 408 -25.84 -16.56 11.93
N TRP A 409 -25.90 -15.84 10.79
CA TRP A 409 -26.70 -16.21 9.61
C TRP A 409 -26.53 -17.65 9.11
N LEU A 410 -25.32 -18.22 9.21
CA LEU A 410 -24.99 -19.53 8.65
C LEU A 410 -24.51 -20.53 9.70
N SER A 411 -24.62 -20.23 11.00
CA SER A 411 -24.16 -21.14 12.05
C SER A 411 -25.02 -21.17 13.31
N TYR A 412 -26.22 -20.58 13.29
CA TYR A 412 -27.14 -20.70 14.42
C TYR A 412 -27.59 -22.16 14.61
N ASN A 413 -27.82 -22.57 15.86
CA ASN A 413 -28.32 -23.91 16.20
C ASN A 413 -29.79 -23.76 16.61
N ASP A 414 -30.70 -24.51 15.97
CA ASP A 414 -32.13 -24.51 16.32
C ASP A 414 -32.40 -25.03 17.75
N ASP A 415 -31.42 -25.69 18.37
CA ASP A 415 -31.52 -26.23 19.74
C ASP A 415 -31.30 -25.17 20.85
N TYR A 416 -31.02 -23.92 20.51
CA TYR A 416 -30.90 -22.85 21.51
C TYR A 416 -32.26 -22.23 21.83
N LEU A 417 -32.62 -22.22 23.12
CA LEU A 417 -33.66 -21.33 23.67
C LEU A 417 -33.42 -19.88 23.16
N PRO A 418 -34.46 -19.10 22.84
CA PRO A 418 -34.30 -17.75 22.31
C PRO A 418 -33.38 -16.92 23.21
N ILE A 419 -32.18 -16.63 22.70
CA ILE A 419 -31.10 -15.96 23.43
C ILE A 419 -31.33 -14.43 23.44
N GLY A 420 -32.46 -13.96 22.89
CA GLY A 420 -32.77 -12.54 22.75
C GLY A 420 -31.94 -11.86 21.67
N GLU A 421 -31.60 -12.61 20.61
CA GLU A 421 -30.80 -12.10 19.50
C GLU A 421 -31.54 -10.97 18.78
N LEU A 422 -30.74 -10.09 18.18
CA LEU A 422 -31.24 -8.85 17.63
C LEU A 422 -30.64 -8.57 16.26
N VAL A 423 -31.54 -8.37 15.30
CA VAL A 423 -31.23 -7.97 13.93
C VAL A 423 -32.01 -6.71 13.59
N TYR A 424 -31.40 -5.84 12.81
CA TYR A 424 -32.02 -4.68 12.22
C TYR A 424 -32.07 -4.86 10.71
N GLN A 425 -33.26 -4.65 10.14
CA GLN A 425 -33.47 -4.53 8.71
C GLN A 425 -33.54 -3.06 8.32
N LEU A 426 -32.67 -2.68 7.39
CA LEU A 426 -32.58 -1.34 6.81
C LEU A 426 -32.91 -1.38 5.32
N THR A 427 -33.64 -0.36 4.87
CA THR A 427 -33.97 -0.11 3.47
C THR A 427 -33.58 1.31 3.03
N ILE A 428 -32.86 2.04 3.88
CA ILE A 428 -32.39 3.39 3.62
C ILE A 428 -31.25 3.30 2.59
N PHE A 429 -31.50 3.79 1.38
CA PHE A 429 -30.57 3.67 0.24
C PHE A 429 -29.11 3.96 0.60
N GLN A 430 -28.83 5.11 1.23
CA GLN A 430 -27.45 5.50 1.55
C GLN A 430 -26.75 4.49 2.49
N GLN A 431 -27.45 3.99 3.51
CA GLN A 431 -26.85 3.04 4.47
C GLN A 431 -26.64 1.66 3.84
N VAL A 432 -27.58 1.22 3.01
CA VAL A 432 -27.44 -0.04 2.27
C VAL A 432 -26.27 0.05 1.30
N GLN A 433 -26.08 1.19 0.62
CA GLN A 433 -24.97 1.44 -0.28
C GLN A 433 -23.62 1.49 0.44
N GLU A 434 -23.55 2.16 1.60
CA GLU A 434 -22.32 2.17 2.43
C GLU A 434 -21.91 0.75 2.87
N ALA A 435 -22.88 -0.05 3.33
CA ALA A 435 -22.64 -1.45 3.71
C ALA A 435 -22.24 -2.31 2.50
N HIS A 436 -22.90 -2.10 1.35
CA HIS A 436 -22.60 -2.82 0.11
C HIS A 436 -21.19 -2.52 -0.35
N GLN A 437 -20.81 -1.25 -0.44
CA GLN A 437 -19.46 -0.84 -0.84
C GLN A 437 -18.39 -1.44 0.06
N PHE A 438 -18.64 -1.50 1.37
CA PHE A 438 -17.72 -2.11 2.33
C PHE A 438 -17.48 -3.61 2.03
N LEU A 439 -18.55 -4.41 1.83
CA LEU A 439 -18.41 -5.83 1.52
C LEU A 439 -17.91 -6.07 0.08
N ALA A 440 -18.40 -5.29 -0.89
CA ALA A 440 -17.98 -5.35 -2.28
C ALA A 440 -16.48 -5.07 -2.42
N HIS A 441 -15.93 -4.12 -1.65
CA HIS A 441 -14.49 -3.84 -1.67
C HIS A 441 -13.65 -5.04 -1.20
N ARG A 442 -14.09 -5.77 -0.17
CA ARG A 442 -13.41 -7.00 0.29
C ARG A 442 -13.40 -8.08 -0.81
N TRP A 443 -14.55 -8.29 -1.45
CA TRP A 443 -14.67 -9.22 -2.56
C TRP A 443 -13.86 -8.81 -3.78
N GLN A 444 -13.82 -7.52 -4.11
CA GLN A 444 -13.01 -6.99 -5.19
C GLN A 444 -11.52 -7.24 -4.95
N ASN A 445 -11.03 -6.96 -3.74
CA ASN A 445 -9.64 -7.24 -3.36
C ASN A 445 -9.32 -8.73 -3.44
N HIS A 446 -10.26 -9.58 -3.01
CA HIS A 446 -10.14 -11.03 -3.12
C HIS A 446 -10.07 -11.49 -4.58
N ALA A 447 -11.01 -11.07 -5.43
CA ALA A 447 -11.02 -11.36 -6.85
C ALA A 447 -9.74 -10.89 -7.55
N GLN A 448 -9.23 -9.70 -7.22
CA GLN A 448 -7.99 -9.20 -7.79
C GLN A 448 -6.78 -10.07 -7.39
N LYS A 449 -6.75 -10.56 -6.15
CA LYS A 449 -5.70 -11.48 -5.67
C LYS A 449 -5.75 -12.82 -6.40
N ILE A 450 -6.94 -13.39 -6.55
CA ILE A 450 -7.14 -14.64 -7.31
C ILE A 450 -6.74 -14.43 -8.76
N TRP A 451 -7.15 -13.33 -9.39
CA TRP A 451 -6.82 -13.02 -10.78
C TRP A 451 -5.30 -12.93 -11.00
N ASN A 452 -4.59 -12.23 -10.11
CA ASN A 452 -3.14 -12.12 -10.21
C ASN A 452 -2.47 -13.50 -10.16
N ASN A 453 -2.92 -14.35 -9.22
CA ASN A 453 -2.45 -15.73 -9.12
C ASN A 453 -2.80 -16.56 -10.37
N ALA A 454 -4.00 -16.37 -10.91
CA ALA A 454 -4.47 -17.03 -12.12
C ALA A 454 -3.61 -16.68 -13.34
N VAL A 455 -3.27 -15.40 -13.51
CA VAL A 455 -2.41 -14.92 -14.60
C VAL A 455 -0.98 -15.42 -14.43
N GLU A 456 -0.43 -15.33 -13.22
CA GLU A 456 0.94 -15.78 -12.91
C GLU A 456 1.16 -17.26 -13.22
N HIS A 457 0.18 -18.10 -12.91
CA HIS A 457 0.27 -19.56 -13.08
C HIS A 457 -0.54 -20.10 -14.27
N HIS A 458 -1.10 -19.21 -15.09
CA HIS A 458 -2.02 -19.54 -16.18
C HIS A 458 -3.14 -20.52 -15.74
N ASN A 459 -3.69 -20.31 -14.55
CA ASN A 459 -4.72 -21.16 -13.96
C ASN A 459 -6.13 -20.71 -14.38
N PHE A 460 -6.70 -21.42 -15.35
CA PHE A 460 -8.03 -21.13 -15.90
C PHE A 460 -9.15 -21.13 -14.84
N GLN A 461 -9.13 -22.08 -13.90
CA GLN A 461 -10.17 -22.22 -12.88
C GLN A 461 -10.19 -21.00 -11.93
N LEU A 462 -9.02 -20.54 -11.50
CA LEU A 462 -8.90 -19.33 -10.67
C LEU A 462 -9.33 -18.06 -11.45
N ALA A 463 -9.06 -18.01 -12.75
CA ALA A 463 -9.54 -16.92 -13.58
C ALA A 463 -11.08 -16.91 -13.66
N VAL A 464 -11.72 -18.07 -13.88
CA VAL A 464 -13.18 -18.23 -13.86
C VAL A 464 -13.77 -17.75 -12.54
N GLU A 465 -13.19 -18.14 -11.40
CA GLU A 465 -13.65 -17.70 -10.07
C GLU A 465 -13.59 -16.18 -9.93
N SER A 466 -12.50 -15.55 -10.38
CA SER A 466 -12.36 -14.09 -10.36
C SER A 466 -13.40 -13.39 -11.22
N LEU A 467 -13.66 -13.92 -12.43
CA LEU A 467 -14.68 -13.39 -13.35
C LEU A 467 -16.09 -13.51 -12.76
N CYS A 468 -16.41 -14.63 -12.09
CA CYS A 468 -17.69 -14.81 -11.41
C CYS A 468 -17.86 -13.84 -10.23
N VAL A 469 -16.82 -13.57 -9.44
CA VAL A 469 -16.90 -12.57 -8.35
C VAL A 469 -17.14 -11.17 -8.92
N TRP A 470 -16.40 -10.74 -9.95
CA TRP A 470 -16.66 -9.45 -10.60
C TRP A 470 -18.05 -9.39 -11.24
N GLY A 471 -18.49 -10.48 -11.86
CA GLY A 471 -19.84 -10.62 -12.39
C GLY A 471 -20.91 -10.42 -11.33
N ALA A 472 -20.75 -11.09 -10.19
CA ALA A 472 -21.62 -10.96 -9.04
C ALA A 472 -21.67 -9.53 -8.49
N LEU A 473 -20.54 -8.81 -8.51
CA LEU A 473 -20.43 -7.40 -8.07
C LEU A 473 -20.89 -6.36 -9.11
N GLY A 474 -21.36 -6.78 -10.30
CA GLY A 474 -21.70 -5.83 -11.37
C GLY A 474 -20.48 -5.12 -11.98
N MET A 475 -19.31 -5.75 -11.92
CA MET A 475 -18.03 -5.22 -12.41
C MET A 475 -17.58 -5.92 -13.71
N GLN A 476 -18.52 -6.19 -14.61
CA GLN A 476 -18.26 -6.94 -15.83
C GLN A 476 -17.29 -6.21 -16.78
N ASN A 477 -17.29 -4.88 -16.74
CA ASN A 477 -16.31 -4.03 -17.43
C ASN A 477 -14.87 -4.30 -16.96
N ILE A 478 -14.65 -4.43 -15.65
CA ILE A 478 -13.32 -4.72 -15.08
C ILE A 478 -12.87 -6.11 -15.50
N ALA A 479 -13.78 -7.09 -15.45
CA ALA A 479 -13.51 -8.45 -15.91
C ALA A 479 -13.04 -8.48 -17.37
N LEU A 480 -13.74 -7.75 -18.26
CA LEU A 480 -13.37 -7.63 -19.67
C LEU A 480 -12.03 -6.93 -19.89
N GLN A 481 -11.81 -5.81 -19.19
CA GLN A 481 -10.54 -5.08 -19.24
C GLN A 481 -9.36 -5.96 -18.82
N LYS A 482 -9.56 -6.80 -17.80
CA LYS A 482 -8.53 -7.73 -17.32
C LYS A 482 -8.21 -8.81 -18.34
N ILE A 483 -9.22 -9.39 -18.98
CA ILE A 483 -9.04 -10.34 -20.10
C ILE A 483 -8.23 -9.69 -21.24
N GLN A 484 -8.57 -8.45 -21.61
CA GLN A 484 -7.88 -7.72 -22.66
C GLN A 484 -6.42 -7.40 -22.27
N GLN A 485 -6.19 -6.90 -21.06
CA GLN A 485 -4.85 -6.55 -20.55
C GLN A 485 -3.93 -7.76 -20.46
N SER A 486 -4.45 -8.93 -20.13
CA SER A 486 -3.67 -10.18 -20.09
C SER A 486 -3.61 -10.91 -21.44
N ASN A 487 -4.28 -10.39 -22.48
CA ASN A 487 -4.45 -11.05 -23.78
C ASN A 487 -4.96 -12.51 -23.64
N TRP A 488 -5.86 -12.77 -22.68
CA TRP A 488 -6.34 -14.13 -22.39
C TRP A 488 -7.72 -14.36 -22.98
N LEU A 489 -7.84 -14.27 -24.31
CA LEU A 489 -9.11 -14.29 -25.04
C LEU A 489 -9.90 -15.59 -24.87
N GLU A 490 -9.25 -16.69 -24.47
CA GLU A 490 -9.91 -17.96 -24.10
C GLU A 490 -10.95 -17.80 -22.98
N LEU A 491 -10.82 -16.76 -22.14
CA LEU A 491 -11.79 -16.46 -21.09
C LEU A 491 -13.01 -15.68 -21.59
N LEU A 492 -13.05 -15.25 -22.85
CA LEU A 492 -14.17 -14.48 -23.40
C LEU A 492 -15.50 -15.27 -23.35
N PRO A 493 -15.58 -16.56 -23.70
CA PRO A 493 -16.79 -17.36 -23.51
C PRO A 493 -17.27 -17.43 -22.05
N VAL A 494 -16.33 -17.48 -21.08
CA VAL A 494 -16.66 -17.44 -19.65
C VAL A 494 -17.29 -16.10 -19.29
N TRP A 495 -16.70 -15.00 -19.76
CA TRP A 495 -17.25 -13.66 -19.58
C TRP A 495 -18.65 -13.53 -20.19
N LEU A 496 -18.89 -14.10 -21.39
CA LEU A 496 -20.24 -14.13 -21.99
C LEU A 496 -21.25 -14.87 -21.11
N ASN A 497 -20.86 -16.00 -20.51
CA ASN A 497 -21.71 -16.74 -19.57
C ASN A 497 -21.99 -15.93 -18.29
N VAL A 498 -21.04 -15.10 -17.82
CA VAL A 498 -21.26 -14.16 -16.73
C VAL A 498 -22.31 -13.11 -17.11
N ILE A 499 -22.24 -12.55 -18.32
CA ILE A 499 -23.26 -11.61 -18.84
C ILE A 499 -24.63 -12.29 -18.94
N LEU A 500 -24.69 -13.50 -19.49
CA LEU A 500 -25.93 -14.27 -19.64
C LEU A 500 -26.63 -14.49 -18.31
N GLN A 501 -25.88 -14.79 -17.26
CA GLN A 501 -26.43 -14.93 -15.92
C GLN A 501 -27.04 -13.60 -15.42
N GLY A 502 -26.38 -12.47 -15.66
CA GLY A 502 -26.93 -11.14 -15.37
C GLY A 502 -28.24 -10.86 -16.13
N LEU A 503 -28.29 -11.20 -17.42
CA LEU A 503 -29.47 -11.03 -18.26
C LEU A 503 -30.69 -11.82 -17.76
N ARG A 504 -30.49 -13.02 -17.20
CA ARG A 504 -31.58 -13.83 -16.60
C ARG A 504 -32.29 -13.13 -15.45
N SER A 505 -31.56 -12.31 -14.69
CA SER A 505 -32.13 -11.51 -13.60
C SER A 505 -32.87 -10.24 -14.05
N HIS A 506 -33.02 -10.02 -15.37
CA HIS A 506 -33.44 -8.75 -15.97
C HIS A 506 -32.55 -7.55 -15.61
N ASN A 507 -31.32 -7.80 -15.12
CA ASN A 507 -30.28 -6.79 -15.04
C ASN A 507 -29.60 -6.68 -16.40
N LEU A 508 -30.29 -6.01 -17.33
CA LEU A 508 -29.71 -5.67 -18.62
C LEU A 508 -28.53 -4.72 -18.37
N PRO A 509 -27.33 -4.99 -18.91
CA PRO A 509 -26.26 -4.01 -18.85
C PRO A 509 -26.78 -2.73 -19.54
N ASN A 510 -26.98 -1.68 -18.73
CA ASN A 510 -27.39 -0.37 -19.26
C ASN A 510 -26.37 0.16 -20.28
N ASP A 511 -25.12 -0.33 -20.21
CA ASP A 511 -24.05 0.04 -21.11
C ASP A 511 -23.83 -1.00 -22.21
N SER A 512 -24.35 -0.70 -23.40
CA SER A 512 -23.90 -1.30 -24.66
C SER A 512 -22.38 -1.21 -24.88
N ALA A 513 -21.66 -0.40 -24.09
CA ALA A 513 -20.23 -0.17 -24.21
C ALA A 513 -19.39 -1.42 -23.92
N ASP A 514 -19.71 -2.19 -22.88
CA ASP A 514 -18.96 -3.41 -22.55
C ASP A 514 -19.13 -4.47 -23.63
N LEU A 515 -20.36 -4.65 -24.12
CA LEU A 515 -20.66 -5.56 -25.23
C LEU A 515 -19.97 -5.11 -26.52
N LYS A 516 -19.99 -3.82 -26.86
CA LYS A 516 -19.25 -3.27 -28.01
C LYS A 516 -17.74 -3.51 -27.88
N THR A 517 -17.19 -3.33 -26.68
CA THR A 517 -15.78 -3.61 -26.40
C THR A 517 -15.47 -5.10 -26.61
N ALA A 518 -16.29 -5.99 -26.06
CA ALA A 518 -16.13 -7.43 -26.24
C ALA A 518 -16.28 -7.87 -27.71
N LEU A 519 -17.22 -7.26 -28.45
CA LEU A 519 -17.38 -7.48 -29.90
C LEU A 519 -16.15 -7.00 -30.69
N SER A 520 -15.53 -5.89 -30.29
CA SER A 520 -14.30 -5.42 -30.94
C SER A 520 -13.14 -6.42 -30.78
N LEU A 521 -13.10 -7.18 -29.67
CA LEU A 521 -12.05 -8.20 -29.45
C LEU A 521 -12.17 -9.40 -30.41
N LEU A 522 -13.32 -9.57 -31.08
CA LEU A 522 -13.49 -10.65 -32.06
C LEU A 522 -12.48 -10.56 -33.20
N ASN A 523 -12.03 -9.35 -33.56
CA ASN A 523 -11.02 -9.17 -34.63
C ASN A 523 -9.65 -9.80 -34.31
N GLN A 524 -9.36 -10.08 -33.04
CA GLN A 524 -8.11 -10.68 -32.57
C GLN A 524 -8.17 -12.21 -32.50
N ILE A 525 -9.35 -12.80 -32.65
CA ILE A 525 -9.56 -14.24 -32.47
C ILE A 525 -9.45 -14.95 -33.83
N SER A 526 -8.63 -16.00 -33.91
CA SER A 526 -8.57 -16.88 -35.08
C SER A 526 -9.79 -17.82 -35.10
N ALA A 527 -10.25 -18.21 -36.30
CA ALA A 527 -11.35 -19.17 -36.43
C ALA A 527 -10.95 -20.60 -36.02
N GLU A 528 -9.65 -20.86 -35.85
CA GLU A 528 -9.08 -22.16 -35.49
C GLU A 528 -8.84 -22.33 -33.98
N GLU A 529 -9.17 -21.32 -33.16
CA GLU A 529 -8.98 -21.40 -31.70
C GLU A 529 -9.88 -22.48 -31.07
N THR A 530 -9.37 -23.20 -30.08
CA THR A 530 -10.06 -24.32 -29.41
C THR A 530 -11.35 -23.91 -28.70
N PHE A 531 -11.47 -22.64 -28.32
CA PHE A 531 -12.64 -22.09 -27.63
C PHE A 531 -13.66 -21.40 -28.56
N THR A 532 -13.43 -21.42 -29.88
CA THR A 532 -14.29 -20.73 -30.87
C THR A 532 -15.73 -21.22 -30.84
N GLU A 533 -15.97 -22.53 -30.65
CA GLU A 533 -17.33 -23.07 -30.58
C GLU A 533 -18.10 -22.52 -29.37
N LEU A 534 -17.46 -22.47 -28.20
CA LEU A 534 -18.05 -21.89 -26.99
C LEU A 534 -18.33 -20.39 -27.17
N LEU A 535 -17.42 -19.68 -27.86
CA LEU A 535 -17.58 -18.28 -28.19
C LEU A 535 -18.79 -18.04 -29.11
N GLN A 536 -18.94 -18.84 -30.16
CA GLN A 536 -20.07 -18.78 -31.08
C GLN A 536 -21.40 -18.99 -30.35
N GLN A 537 -21.47 -20.03 -29.53
CA GLN A 537 -22.67 -20.33 -28.74
C GLN A 537 -22.98 -19.21 -27.74
N GLY A 538 -21.96 -18.65 -27.07
CA GLY A 538 -22.10 -17.56 -26.12
C GLY A 538 -22.69 -16.30 -26.77
N TRP A 539 -22.16 -15.88 -27.92
CA TRP A 539 -22.67 -14.70 -28.62
C TRP A 539 -24.08 -14.87 -29.14
N ARG A 540 -24.44 -16.03 -29.70
CA ARG A 540 -25.83 -16.32 -30.10
C ARG A 540 -26.78 -16.18 -28.92
N LYS A 541 -26.47 -16.84 -27.79
CA LYS A 541 -27.28 -16.75 -26.58
C LYS A 541 -27.45 -15.32 -26.08
N ILE A 542 -26.38 -14.50 -26.10
CA ILE A 542 -26.46 -13.11 -25.64
C ILE A 542 -27.35 -12.28 -26.56
N ILE A 543 -27.14 -12.37 -27.88
CA ILE A 543 -27.92 -11.62 -28.85
C ILE A 543 -29.39 -12.03 -28.76
N ASP A 544 -29.70 -13.33 -28.65
CA ASP A 544 -31.06 -13.83 -28.47
C ASP A 544 -31.69 -13.30 -27.17
N ALA A 545 -30.96 -13.35 -26.05
CA ALA A 545 -31.44 -12.89 -24.75
C ALA A 545 -31.73 -11.38 -24.73
N ILE A 546 -30.89 -10.58 -25.39
CA ILE A 546 -31.12 -9.14 -25.55
C ILE A 546 -32.29 -8.90 -26.49
N ALA A 547 -32.36 -9.60 -27.63
CA ALA A 547 -33.42 -9.44 -28.64
C ALA A 547 -34.82 -9.68 -28.09
N ILE A 548 -34.98 -10.64 -27.16
CA ILE A 548 -36.26 -10.93 -26.49
C ILE A 548 -36.83 -9.71 -25.75
N ASN A 549 -35.98 -8.89 -25.15
CA ASN A 549 -36.39 -7.77 -24.31
C ASN A 549 -36.21 -6.39 -24.98
N GLN A 550 -35.19 -6.27 -25.83
CA GLN A 550 -34.74 -5.03 -26.47
C GLN A 550 -34.20 -5.30 -27.89
N PRO A 551 -35.07 -5.59 -28.87
CA PRO A 551 -34.66 -5.95 -30.23
C PRO A 551 -33.86 -4.85 -30.93
N GLU A 552 -34.17 -3.58 -30.68
CA GLU A 552 -33.41 -2.45 -31.24
C GLU A 552 -31.98 -2.39 -30.67
N THR A 553 -31.81 -2.65 -29.37
CA THR A 553 -30.47 -2.74 -28.74
C THR A 553 -29.65 -3.86 -29.35
N ALA A 554 -30.26 -5.05 -29.54
CA ALA A 554 -29.59 -6.17 -30.21
C ALA A 554 -29.17 -5.80 -31.65
N LEU A 555 -30.04 -5.10 -32.40
CA LEU A 555 -29.74 -4.68 -33.77
C LEU A 555 -28.59 -3.67 -33.81
N ASN A 556 -28.57 -2.72 -32.87
CA ASN A 556 -27.52 -1.71 -32.75
C ASN A 556 -26.14 -2.29 -32.37
N LEU A 557 -26.09 -3.50 -31.81
CA LEU A 557 -24.83 -4.21 -31.53
C LEU A 557 -24.25 -4.87 -32.80
N LEU A 558 -25.07 -5.13 -33.81
CA LEU A 558 -24.68 -5.80 -35.06
C LEU A 558 -24.35 -4.81 -36.17
N SER A 559 -23.34 -3.95 -35.95
CA SER A 559 -22.81 -3.08 -37.02
C SER A 559 -22.23 -3.90 -38.18
N ASP A 560 -22.01 -3.28 -39.33
CA ASP A 560 -21.41 -3.96 -40.50
C ASP A 560 -20.07 -4.63 -40.18
N GLU A 561 -19.24 -3.98 -39.34
CA GLU A 561 -17.96 -4.53 -38.89
C GLU A 561 -18.14 -5.76 -38.00
N VAL A 562 -19.05 -5.68 -37.02
CA VAL A 562 -19.37 -6.81 -36.13
C VAL A 562 -19.96 -7.97 -36.91
N TRP A 563 -20.86 -7.68 -37.86
CA TRP A 563 -21.48 -8.68 -38.71
C TRP A 563 -20.45 -9.43 -39.57
N ALA A 564 -19.46 -8.71 -40.11
CA ALA A 564 -18.35 -9.33 -40.83
C ALA A 564 -17.53 -10.26 -39.91
N GLN A 565 -17.31 -9.90 -38.65
CA GLN A 565 -16.66 -10.79 -37.67
C GLN A 565 -17.52 -12.01 -37.34
N PHE A 566 -18.84 -11.85 -37.22
CA PHE A 566 -19.77 -12.95 -36.96
C PHE A 566 -19.76 -13.97 -38.09
N LEU A 567 -19.71 -13.52 -39.35
CA LEU A 567 -19.55 -14.40 -40.52
C LEU A 567 -18.17 -15.08 -40.51
N ARG A 568 -17.09 -14.32 -40.29
CA ARG A 568 -15.71 -14.84 -40.26
C ARG A 568 -15.52 -15.94 -39.22
N LEU A 569 -16.11 -15.75 -38.04
CA LEU A 569 -16.02 -16.70 -36.92
C LEU A 569 -17.14 -17.74 -36.94
N ASN A 570 -17.95 -17.84 -38.00
CA ASN A 570 -19.09 -18.76 -38.12
C ASN A 570 -20.12 -18.67 -36.96
N ILE A 571 -20.22 -17.49 -36.32
CA ILE A 571 -21.28 -17.19 -35.36
C ILE A 571 -22.63 -17.14 -36.09
N VAL A 572 -22.66 -16.69 -37.35
CA VAL A 572 -23.84 -16.72 -38.23
C VAL A 572 -23.47 -17.30 -39.59
N GLN A 573 -24.46 -17.68 -40.39
CA GLN A 573 -24.28 -18.23 -41.73
C GLN A 573 -24.35 -17.13 -42.80
N ASN A 574 -23.75 -17.37 -43.98
CA ASN A 574 -23.73 -16.41 -45.10
C ASN A 574 -25.11 -15.98 -45.63
N HIS A 575 -26.17 -16.74 -45.33
CA HIS A 575 -27.54 -16.44 -45.74
C HIS A 575 -28.36 -15.74 -44.63
N ASP A 576 -27.79 -15.57 -43.44
CA ASP A 576 -28.43 -14.82 -42.35
C ASP A 576 -28.32 -13.31 -42.61
N SER A 577 -29.24 -12.54 -42.03
CA SER A 577 -29.12 -11.09 -41.86
C SER A 577 -29.28 -10.71 -40.39
N PRO A 578 -28.79 -9.52 -39.97
CA PRO A 578 -29.02 -9.03 -38.61
C PRO A 578 -30.50 -9.04 -38.21
N THR A 579 -31.38 -8.71 -39.15
CA THR A 579 -32.82 -8.72 -38.94
C THR A 579 -33.39 -10.13 -38.82
N THR A 580 -32.94 -11.12 -39.60
CA THR A 580 -33.43 -12.50 -39.48
C THR A 580 -32.91 -13.20 -38.23
N LEU A 581 -31.78 -12.76 -37.68
CA LEU A 581 -31.26 -13.23 -36.39
C LEU A 581 -32.11 -12.72 -35.21
N ILE A 582 -32.55 -11.46 -35.26
CA ILE A 582 -33.27 -10.81 -34.15
C ILE A 582 -34.79 -11.05 -34.18
N TYR A 583 -35.39 -11.06 -35.36
CA TYR A 583 -36.85 -11.17 -35.53
C TYR A 583 -37.46 -12.57 -35.78
N PRO A 584 -36.78 -13.72 -35.58
CA PRO A 584 -37.49 -15.01 -35.64
C PRO A 584 -38.46 -15.18 -34.45
N HIS A 585 -38.38 -14.31 -33.43
CA HIS A 585 -39.13 -14.39 -32.19
C HIS A 585 -40.42 -13.53 -32.11
N THR A 586 -40.76 -12.76 -33.15
CA THR A 586 -41.97 -11.91 -33.19
C THR A 586 -43.19 -12.53 -33.88
N ALA A 587 -43.10 -13.77 -34.39
CA ALA A 587 -44.28 -14.46 -34.89
C ALA A 587 -45.19 -14.88 -33.70
N PRO A 588 -46.50 -14.54 -33.70
CA PRO A 588 -47.38 -14.92 -32.60
C PRO A 588 -47.46 -16.45 -32.52
N LYS A 589 -47.01 -17.03 -31.40
CA LYS A 589 -47.32 -18.42 -31.05
C LYS A 589 -48.84 -18.56 -31.04
N LYS A 590 -49.42 -19.17 -32.08
CA LYS A 590 -50.82 -19.60 -32.08
C LYS A 590 -51.02 -20.49 -30.86
N ARG A 591 -51.78 -20.01 -29.87
CA ARG A 591 -52.24 -20.81 -28.73
C ARG A 591 -52.98 -22.03 -29.29
N LYS A 592 -52.52 -23.23 -28.96
CA LYS A 592 -53.30 -24.46 -29.01
C LYS A 592 -53.74 -24.79 -27.60
#